data_AF-A0A0B7I8S4-F1
#
_entry.id   AF-A0A0B7I8S4-F1
#
_cell.length_a   1.000
_cell.length_b   1.000
_cell.length_c   1.000
_cell.angle_alpha   90.00
_cell.angle_beta   90.00
_cell.angle_gamma   90.00
#
_symmetry.space_group_name_H-M   'P 1'
#
loop_
_entity.id
_entity.type
_entity.pdbx_description
1 polymer ?
#
loop_
_entity_poly.entity_id
_entity_poly.type
_entity_poly.pdbx_seq_one_letter_code
_entity_poly.pdbx_strand_id
1 'polypeptide(L)'
;MYRLHQDELDAIEDEDKRYDRLVELNVQEQCINVIKTAAVQKRYIEEGVPWVHGWVFDLKNGKLIDLKIDFHKIMKDIQKIYDLTDTEWMMPRRR
;
A
#
# COMPACT_ATOMS: atom_id res chain seq x y z
N MET A 1 -6.16 5.54 -10.81
CA MET A 1 -6.26 6.13 -9.47
C MET A 1 -7.62 6.82 -9.30
N TYR A 2 -7.82 8.06 -9.75
CA TYR A 2 -9.15 8.73 -9.67
C TYR A 2 -10.29 7.94 -10.31
N ARG A 3 -10.07 7.37 -11.50
CA ARG A 3 -11.08 6.57 -12.22
C ARG A 3 -11.45 5.24 -11.55
N LEU A 4 -10.55 4.67 -10.74
CA LEU A 4 -10.78 3.37 -10.09
C LEU A 4 -11.60 3.51 -8.81
N HIS A 5 -11.50 4.66 -8.16
CA HIS A 5 -12.18 4.97 -6.90
C HIS A 5 -13.26 6.05 -7.09
N GLN A 6 -13.69 6.26 -8.34
CA GLN A 6 -14.62 7.35 -8.68
C GLN A 6 -15.97 7.15 -7.98
N ASP A 7 -16.54 5.94 -8.03
CA ASP A 7 -17.82 5.63 -7.38
C ASP A 7 -17.74 5.82 -5.84
N GLU A 8 -16.61 5.48 -5.23
CA GLU A 8 -16.37 5.68 -3.79
C GLU A 8 -16.28 7.18 -3.44
N LEU A 9 -15.56 7.95 -4.24
CA LEU A 9 -15.39 9.39 -4.04
C LEU A 9 -16.68 10.17 -4.33
N ASP A 10 -17.43 9.78 -5.36
CA ASP A 10 -18.69 10.40 -5.76
C ASP A 10 -19.81 10.12 -4.74
N ALA A 11 -19.71 9.02 -3.97
CA ALA A 11 -20.60 8.73 -2.85
C ALA A 11 -20.39 9.64 -1.63
N ILE A 12 -19.30 10.43 -1.58
CA ILE A 12 -19.01 11.36 -0.49
C ILE A 12 -19.50 12.76 -0.89
N GLU A 13 -20.60 13.20 -0.29
CA GLU A 13 -21.22 14.51 -0.57
C GLU A 13 -20.38 15.70 -0.06
N ASP A 14 -19.66 15.52 1.03
CA ASP A 14 -18.81 16.53 1.67
C ASP A 14 -17.47 16.66 0.93
N GLU A 15 -17.23 17.81 0.32
CA GLU A 15 -16.06 18.03 -0.53
C GLU A 15 -14.73 17.93 0.23
N ASP A 16 -14.68 18.41 1.48
CA ASP A 16 -13.48 18.31 2.31
C ASP A 16 -13.17 16.83 2.62
N LYS A 17 -14.20 16.06 3.01
CA LYS A 17 -14.03 14.62 3.28
C LYS A 17 -13.67 13.83 2.03
N ARG A 18 -14.20 14.21 0.87
CA ARG A 18 -13.87 13.59 -0.41
C ARG A 18 -12.40 13.86 -0.77
N TYR A 19 -11.91 15.07 -0.51
CA TYR A 19 -10.50 15.41 -0.71
C TYR A 19 -9.59 14.63 0.24
N ASP A 20 -9.92 14.56 1.53
CA ASP A 20 -9.16 13.79 2.52
C ASP A 20 -9.10 12.32 2.09
N ARG A 21 -10.24 11.74 1.68
CA ARG A 21 -10.30 10.36 1.21
C ARG A 21 -9.47 10.11 -0.05
N LEU A 22 -9.47 11.05 -0.99
CA LEU A 22 -8.61 10.97 -2.17
C LEU A 22 -7.13 10.90 -1.79
N VAL A 23 -6.69 11.71 -0.81
CA VAL A 23 -5.30 11.69 -0.31
C VAL A 23 -4.97 10.33 0.29
N GLU A 24 -5.85 9.78 1.13
CA GLU A 24 -5.66 8.45 1.71
C GLU A 24 -5.51 7.37 0.63
N LEU A 25 -6.43 7.35 -0.34
CA LEU A 25 -6.37 6.42 -1.45
C LEU A 25 -5.06 6.59 -2.22
N ASN A 26 -4.60 7.85 -2.43
CA ASN A 26 -3.37 8.13 -3.17
C ASN A 26 -2.18 7.47 -2.48
N VAL A 27 -2.06 7.65 -1.17
CA VAL A 27 -1.00 7.05 -0.37
C VAL A 27 -1.07 5.53 -0.45
N GLN A 28 -2.26 4.92 -0.33
CA GLN A 28 -2.42 3.47 -0.45
C GLN A 28 -1.91 2.94 -1.79
N GLU A 29 -2.30 3.56 -2.89
CA GLU A 29 -1.87 3.17 -4.24
C GLU A 29 -0.36 3.36 -4.44
N GLN A 30 0.23 4.44 -3.90
CA GLN A 30 1.68 4.62 -3.98
C GLN A 30 2.45 3.57 -3.17
N CYS A 31 1.96 3.20 -1.99
CA CYS A 31 2.55 2.10 -1.24
C CYS A 31 2.48 0.78 -2.03
N ILE A 32 1.35 0.47 -2.68
CA ILE A 32 1.24 -0.69 -3.55
C ILE A 32 2.25 -0.63 -4.70
N ASN A 33 2.43 0.52 -5.34
CA ASN A 33 3.41 0.69 -6.41
C ASN A 33 4.85 0.46 -5.94
N VAL A 34 5.20 0.94 -4.73
CA VAL A 34 6.50 0.68 -4.12
C VAL A 34 6.70 -0.82 -3.84
N ILE A 35 5.68 -1.49 -3.30
CA ILE A 35 5.72 -2.95 -3.04
C ILE A 35 5.87 -3.76 -4.34
N LYS A 36 5.33 -3.27 -5.47
CA LYS A 36 5.49 -3.90 -6.80
C LYS A 36 6.91 -3.81 -7.36
N THR A 37 7.79 -2.98 -6.79
CA THR A 37 9.14 -2.83 -7.34
C THR A 37 10.01 -4.06 -7.04
N ALA A 38 10.79 -4.48 -8.04
CA ALA A 38 11.69 -5.63 -7.89
C ALA A 38 12.71 -5.44 -6.76
N ALA A 39 13.14 -4.21 -6.49
CA ALA A 39 14.07 -3.89 -5.41
C ALA A 39 13.48 -4.21 -4.03
N VAL A 40 12.24 -3.79 -3.77
CA VAL A 40 11.55 -4.06 -2.51
C VAL A 40 11.26 -5.56 -2.38
N GLN A 41 10.80 -6.20 -3.45
CA GLN A 41 10.51 -7.62 -3.44
C GLN A 41 11.75 -8.45 -3.12
N LYS A 42 12.81 -8.34 -3.93
CA LYS A 42 14.04 -9.12 -3.76
C LYS A 42 14.66 -8.95 -2.37
N ARG A 43 14.69 -7.72 -1.86
CA ARG A 43 15.25 -7.46 -0.54
C ARG A 43 14.40 -8.03 0.58
N TYR A 44 13.07 -7.87 0.49
CA TYR A 44 12.15 -8.42 1.50
C TYR A 44 12.22 -9.95 1.58
N ILE A 45 12.42 -10.55 0.43
CA ILE A 45 12.61 -11.97 0.20
C ILE A 45 13.89 -12.50 0.86
N GLU A 46 15.01 -11.78 0.68
CA GLU A 46 16.32 -12.17 1.18
C GLU A 46 16.49 -11.88 2.68
N GLU A 47 15.98 -10.72 3.13
CA GLU A 47 16.29 -10.16 4.45
C GLU A 47 15.05 -9.98 5.36
N GLY A 48 13.83 -10.19 4.85
CA GLY A 48 12.58 -9.90 5.59
C GLY A 48 12.24 -8.41 5.73
N VAL A 49 12.96 -7.54 5.01
CA VAL A 49 12.86 -6.07 5.03
C VAL A 49 13.17 -5.52 3.63
N PRO A 50 12.64 -4.34 3.21
CA PRO A 50 11.92 -3.35 4.02
C PRO A 50 10.41 -3.58 4.12
N TRP A 51 9.81 -3.01 5.18
CA TRP A 51 8.37 -2.88 5.33
C TRP A 51 7.89 -1.57 4.74
N VAL A 52 6.74 -1.59 4.08
CA VAL A 52 6.11 -0.38 3.52
C VAL A 52 4.89 -0.03 4.35
N HIS A 53 4.87 1.18 4.88
CA HIS A 53 3.77 1.74 5.66
C HIS A 53 3.21 2.98 4.95
N GLY A 54 1.89 3.17 5.01
CA GLY A 54 1.22 4.33 4.44
C GLY A 54 0.60 5.18 5.54
N TRP A 55 1.11 6.39 5.72
CA TRP A 55 0.61 7.33 6.71
C TRP A 55 0.14 8.62 6.05
N VAL A 56 -0.91 9.22 6.60
CA VAL A 56 -1.40 10.55 6.23
C VAL A 56 -1.26 11.45 7.45
N PHE A 57 -0.70 12.63 7.24
CA PHE A 57 -0.60 13.64 8.30
C PHE A 57 -1.63 14.74 8.06
N ASP A 58 -2.58 14.86 8.99
CA ASP A 58 -3.59 15.91 8.97
C ASP A 58 -2.99 17.21 9.55
N LEU A 59 -2.80 18.20 8.69
CA LEU A 59 -2.25 19.52 9.05
C LEU A 59 -3.20 20.35 9.92
N LYS A 60 -4.51 20.13 9.85
CA LYS A 60 -5.51 20.88 10.62
C LYS A 60 -5.49 20.46 12.08
N ASN A 61 -5.41 19.16 12.33
CA ASN A 61 -5.50 18.59 13.68
C ASN A 61 -4.17 18.06 14.23
N GLY A 62 -3.11 18.05 13.43
CA GLY A 62 -1.80 17.50 13.79
C GLY A 62 -1.80 15.98 13.99
N LYS A 63 -2.79 15.27 13.45
CA LYS A 63 -2.96 13.83 13.65
C LYS A 63 -2.23 13.04 12.57
N LEU A 64 -1.49 12.02 12.99
CA LEU A 64 -0.94 11.00 12.09
C LEU A 64 -1.93 9.84 11.97
N ILE A 65 -2.41 9.59 10.77
CA ILE A 65 -3.38 8.54 10.45
C ILE A 65 -2.61 7.39 9.79
N ASP A 66 -2.60 6.23 10.45
CA ASP A 66 -2.09 5.00 9.85
C ASP A 66 -3.18 4.35 8.99
N LEU A 67 -2.90 4.22 7.69
CA LEU A 67 -3.82 3.60 6.73
C LEU A 67 -3.85 2.07 6.83
N LYS A 68 -3.03 1.47 7.71
CA LYS A 68 -3.00 0.02 8.01
C LYS A 68 -2.94 -0.84 6.76
N ILE A 69 -2.02 -0.49 5.87
CA ILE A 69 -1.82 -1.20 4.61
C ILE A 69 -1.43 -2.65 4.90
N ASP A 70 -2.19 -3.59 4.37
CA ASP A 70 -1.93 -5.02 4.52
C ASP A 70 -0.81 -5.47 3.56
N PHE A 71 0.42 -5.18 3.96
CA PHE A 71 1.62 -5.48 3.20
C PHE A 71 1.71 -6.96 2.79
N HIS A 72 1.36 -7.89 3.69
CA HIS A 72 1.46 -9.33 3.41
C HIS A 72 0.46 -9.77 2.35
N LYS A 73 -0.78 -9.28 2.44
CA LYS A 73 -1.80 -9.58 1.44
C LYS A 73 -1.38 -9.06 0.07
N ILE A 74 -0.91 -7.81 0.01
CA ILE A 74 -0.44 -7.18 -1.24
C ILE A 74 0.75 -7.94 -1.83
N MET A 75 1.74 -8.31 -1.01
CA MET A 75 2.89 -9.08 -1.45
C MET A 75 2.46 -10.45 -2.02
N LYS A 76 1.55 -11.15 -1.33
CA LYS A 76 1.01 -12.43 -1.78
C LYS A 76 0.22 -12.32 -3.09
N ASP A 77 -0.53 -11.24 -3.28
CA ASP A 77 -1.30 -11.02 -4.51
C ASP A 77 -0.41 -10.64 -5.69
N ILE A 78 0.67 -9.87 -5.45
CA ILE A 78 1.66 -9.56 -6.50
C ILE A 78 2.44 -10.81 -6.91
N GLN A 79 2.82 -11.66 -5.96
CA GLN A 79 3.51 -12.94 -6.21
C GLN A 79 2.72 -13.88 -7.13
N LYS A 80 1.38 -13.85 -7.09
CA LYS A 80 0.54 -14.66 -7.99
C LYS A 80 0.66 -14.27 -9.47
N ILE A 81 1.04 -13.02 -9.74
CA ILE A 81 1.04 -12.42 -11.09
C ILE A 81 2.48 -12.29 -11.61
N TYR A 82 3.44 -11.99 -10.74
CA TYR A 82 4.84 -11.76 -11.07
C TYR A 82 5.73 -12.70 -10.25
N ASP A 83 6.06 -13.87 -10.79
CA ASP A 83 7.10 -14.73 -10.23
C ASP A 83 8.46 -14.30 -10.79
N LEU A 84 9.02 -13.22 -10.26
CA LEU A 84 10.28 -12.61 -10.73
C LEU A 84 11.53 -13.36 -10.22
N THR A 85 11.32 -14.52 -9.64
CA THR A 85 12.31 -15.23 -8.85
C THR A 85 11.99 -16.71 -8.90
N ASP A 86 12.72 -17.48 -9.71
CA ASP A 86 12.56 -18.93 -9.90
C ASP A 86 12.88 -19.78 -8.63
N THR A 87 12.58 -19.29 -7.42
CA THR A 87 12.83 -19.91 -6.12
C THR A 87 11.54 -20.12 -5.36
N GLU A 88 11.39 -21.30 -4.73
CA GLU A 88 10.25 -21.64 -3.90
C GLU A 88 10.26 -20.79 -2.60
N TRP A 89 9.25 -19.92 -2.49
CA TRP A 89 9.17 -18.85 -1.49
C TRP A 89 8.84 -19.36 -0.07
N MET A 90 9.84 -19.45 0.82
CA MET A 90 9.58 -19.51 2.27
C MET A 90 9.50 -18.09 2.83
N MET A 91 8.30 -17.62 3.22
CA MET A 91 8.19 -16.37 3.99
C MET A 91 9.08 -16.49 5.24
N PRO A 92 9.98 -15.52 5.51
CA PRO A 92 10.82 -15.55 6.70
C PRO A 92 9.94 -15.74 7.93
N ARG A 93 10.23 -16.78 8.73
CA ARG A 93 9.48 -17.03 9.97
C ARG A 93 9.60 -15.79 10.84
N ARG A 94 8.44 -15.22 11.22
CA ARG A 94 8.31 -14.12 12.18
C ARG A 94 9.32 -14.34 13.33
N ARG A 95 10.27 -13.42 13.49
CA ARG A 95 10.97 -13.25 14.76
C ARG A 95 10.06 -12.52 15.73
#